data_AF-A0A401MKF9-F1
#
_entry.id   AF-A0A401MKF9-F1
#
_cell.length_a   1.000
_cell.length_b   1.000
_cell.length_c   1.000
_cell.angle_alpha   90.00
_cell.angle_beta   90.00
_cell.angle_gamma   90.00
#
_symmetry.space_group_name_H-M   'P 1'
#
loop_
_entity.id
_entity.type
_entity.pdbx_description
1 polymer ?
#
loop_
_entity_poly.entity_id
_entity_poly.type
_entity_poly.pdbx_seq_one_letter_code
_entity_poly.pdbx_strand_id
1 'polypeptide(L)'
;MPNPTHQLDWRRFCSDELLSLYQAEREVLRTAAPSIPATTNFMVMYSFDALDYWRWAPELDVVSNDHYLRSTDPESEIDLALSGDLVRSLAGRRPWLLMEHSTGAVNWQPVNRAKRRGRCGATPSPMWRAARTASPTSSGGRRRRAPSSGTRRCCRTRARTARSGGTWSPWART
;
A
#
# COMPACT_ATOMS: atom_id res chain seq x y z
N MET A 1 -29.88 -18.31 10.11
CA MET A 1 -28.81 -17.35 10.41
C MET A 1 -27.64 -18.13 11.00
N PRO A 2 -26.41 -18.02 10.48
CA PRO A 2 -25.25 -18.71 11.05
C PRO A 2 -24.95 -18.16 12.45
N ASN A 3 -24.39 -19.00 13.34
CA ASN A 3 -24.04 -18.60 14.70
C ASN A 3 -23.03 -17.43 14.68
N PRO A 4 -23.35 -16.27 15.31
CA PRO A 4 -22.49 -15.09 15.27
C PRO A 4 -21.13 -15.30 15.94
N THR A 5 -21.05 -16.07 17.02
CA THR A 5 -19.79 -16.40 17.69
C THR A 5 -18.90 -17.23 16.78
N HIS A 6 -19.48 -18.24 16.12
CA HIS A 6 -18.75 -19.06 15.16
C HIS A 6 -18.22 -18.21 13.98
N GLN A 7 -18.99 -17.26 13.47
CA GLN A 7 -18.51 -16.37 12.41
C GLN A 7 -17.35 -15.46 12.88
N LEU A 8 -17.42 -14.95 14.11
CA LEU A 8 -16.34 -14.15 14.69
C LEU A 8 -15.07 -14.98 14.87
N ASP A 9 -15.19 -16.19 15.42
CA ASP A 9 -14.07 -17.09 15.63
C ASP A 9 -13.45 -17.55 14.30
N TRP A 10 -14.27 -17.79 13.29
CA TRP A 10 -13.80 -18.08 11.94
C TRP A 10 -12.95 -16.94 11.35
N ARG A 11 -13.39 -15.68 11.49
CA ARG A 11 -12.61 -14.53 11.03
C ARG A 11 -11.28 -14.40 11.77
N ARG A 12 -11.27 -14.59 13.09
CA ARG A 12 -10.05 -14.61 13.91
C ARG A 12 -9.10 -15.70 13.46
N PHE A 13 -9.61 -16.92 13.26
CA PHE A 13 -8.87 -18.06 12.75
C PHE A 13 -8.22 -17.74 11.40
N CYS A 14 -8.98 -17.23 10.42
CA CYS A 14 -8.42 -16.89 9.11
C CYS A 14 -7.29 -15.85 9.18
N SER A 15 -7.44 -14.81 10.01
CA SER A 15 -6.39 -13.81 10.23
C SER A 15 -5.14 -14.43 10.86
N ASP A 16 -5.31 -15.34 11.82
CA ASP A 16 -4.21 -15.98 12.54
C ASP A 16 -3.44 -16.99 11.68
N GLU A 17 -4.14 -17.76 10.84
CA GLU A 17 -3.48 -18.69 9.91
C GLU A 17 -2.65 -17.96 8.86
N LEU A 18 -3.15 -16.83 8.34
CA LEU A 18 -2.38 -15.99 7.42
C LEU A 18 -1.18 -15.34 8.12
N LEU A 19 -1.31 -14.96 9.39
CA LEU A 19 -0.21 -14.42 10.17
C LEU A 19 0.87 -15.49 10.44
N SER A 20 0.45 -16.71 10.76
CA SER A 20 1.33 -17.87 10.94
C SER A 20 2.14 -18.16 9.67
N LEU A 21 1.48 -18.14 8.50
CA LEU A 21 2.15 -18.27 7.21
C LEU A 21 3.17 -17.15 6.97
N TYR A 22 2.78 -15.89 7.21
CA TYR A 22 3.69 -14.76 7.10
C TYR A 22 4.93 -14.90 8.00
N GLN A 23 4.74 -15.33 9.26
CA GLN A 23 5.85 -15.56 10.20
C GLN A 23 6.79 -16.66 9.71
N ALA A 24 6.25 -17.75 9.17
CA ALA A 24 7.04 -18.83 8.59
C ALA A 24 7.87 -18.35 7.39
N GLU A 25 7.28 -17.59 6.47
CA GLU A 25 8.00 -17.00 5.33
C GLU A 25 9.08 -16.02 5.79
N ARG A 26 8.76 -15.14 6.77
CA ARG A 26 9.70 -14.18 7.34
C ARG A 26 10.88 -14.87 8.02
N GLU A 27 10.67 -16.00 8.70
CA GLU A 27 11.76 -16.73 9.34
C GLU A 27 12.79 -17.24 8.35
N VAL A 28 12.33 -17.78 7.22
CA VAL A 28 13.20 -18.22 6.13
C VAL A 28 14.01 -17.05 5.58
N LEU A 29 13.36 -15.91 5.34
CA LEU A 29 14.02 -14.69 4.86
C LEU A 29 15.03 -14.14 5.87
N ARG A 30 14.69 -14.14 7.16
CA ARG A 30 15.55 -13.67 8.25
C ARG A 30 16.79 -14.55 8.40
N THR A 31 16.66 -15.85 8.19
CA THR A 31 17.80 -16.79 8.18
C THR A 31 18.75 -16.52 7.01
N ALA A 32 18.19 -16.27 5.81
CA ALA A 32 18.98 -16.06 4.60
C ALA A 32 19.59 -14.65 4.51
N ALA A 33 18.91 -13.62 5.02
CA ALA A 33 19.31 -12.23 4.90
C ALA A 33 18.95 -11.41 6.17
N PRO A 34 19.62 -11.66 7.31
CA PRO A 34 19.25 -11.10 8.61
C PRO A 34 19.35 -9.57 8.71
N SER A 35 20.11 -8.91 7.83
CA SER A 35 20.28 -7.47 7.81
C SER A 35 19.26 -6.73 6.94
N ILE A 36 18.40 -7.45 6.20
CA ILE A 36 17.42 -6.85 5.29
C ILE A 36 16.05 -6.84 5.99
N PRO A 37 15.41 -5.67 6.18
CA PRO A 37 14.09 -5.60 6.80
C PRO A 37 13.02 -6.21 5.91
N ALA A 38 12.12 -6.99 6.51
CA ALA A 38 10.98 -7.59 5.84
C ALA A 38 9.68 -6.80 6.11
N THR A 39 8.81 -6.78 5.11
CA THR A 39 7.47 -6.17 5.21
C THR A 39 6.49 -6.95 4.33
N THR A 40 5.21 -6.80 4.60
CA THR A 40 4.12 -7.21 3.72
C THR A 40 3.11 -6.06 3.65
N ASN A 41 2.49 -5.87 2.49
CA ASN A 41 1.57 -4.78 2.23
C ASN A 41 0.21 -5.03 2.91
N PHE A 42 -0.17 -4.14 3.83
CA PHE A 42 -1.53 -4.13 4.37
C PHE A 42 -2.52 -3.54 3.35
N MET A 43 -3.81 -3.67 3.65
CA MET A 43 -4.92 -3.08 2.90
C MET A 43 -5.87 -2.36 3.86
N VAL A 44 -5.32 -1.51 4.72
CA VAL A 44 -6.09 -0.64 5.61
C VAL A 44 -6.82 0.41 4.74
N MET A 45 -8.12 0.19 4.56
CA MET A 45 -9.06 1.08 3.87
C MET A 45 -10.49 0.74 4.30
N TYR A 46 -11.44 1.64 4.10
CA TYR A 46 -12.85 1.46 4.51
C TYR A 46 -13.47 0.11 4.09
N SER A 47 -13.10 -0.42 2.92
CA SER A 47 -13.73 -1.62 2.35
C SER A 47 -13.08 -2.95 2.75
N PHE A 48 -12.10 -2.95 3.66
CA PHE A 48 -11.35 -4.15 3.99
C PHE A 48 -11.20 -4.34 5.50
N ASP A 49 -11.83 -5.38 6.04
CA ASP A 49 -11.86 -5.73 7.47
C ASP A 49 -11.41 -7.19 7.74
N ALA A 50 -10.68 -7.81 6.80
CA ALA A 50 -10.41 -9.24 6.84
C ALA A 50 -9.30 -9.67 7.83
N LEU A 51 -8.41 -8.76 8.22
CA LEU A 51 -7.23 -9.05 9.04
C LEU A 51 -7.18 -8.17 10.29
N ASP A 52 -6.69 -8.74 11.39
CA ASP A 52 -6.41 -8.00 12.61
C ASP A 52 -5.03 -7.33 12.55
N TYR A 53 -4.97 -6.14 11.94
CA TYR A 53 -3.71 -5.43 11.75
C TYR A 53 -2.99 -5.07 13.06
N TRP A 54 -3.67 -5.02 14.21
CA TRP A 54 -3.01 -4.79 15.50
C TRP A 54 -2.16 -5.97 15.94
N ARG A 55 -2.57 -7.20 15.59
CA ARG A 55 -1.76 -8.41 15.82
C ARG A 55 -0.66 -8.56 14.78
N TRP A 56 -0.88 -8.09 13.56
CA TRP A 56 0.13 -8.17 12.49
C TRP A 56 1.24 -7.12 12.65
N ALA A 57 0.92 -5.88 13.01
CA ALA A 57 1.89 -4.77 12.98
C ALA A 57 3.17 -4.99 13.82
N PRO A 58 3.14 -5.63 15.01
CA PRO A 58 4.35 -5.97 15.77
C PRO A 58 5.28 -6.96 15.06
N GLU A 59 4.75 -7.78 14.16
CA GLU A 59 5.49 -8.81 13.43
C GLU A 59 6.21 -8.25 12.18
N LEU A 60 5.97 -7.00 11.80
CA LEU A 60 6.61 -6.36 10.66
C LEU A 60 7.78 -5.45 11.11
N ASP A 61 8.91 -5.52 10.40
CA ASP A 61 10.03 -4.60 10.64
C ASP A 61 9.63 -3.17 10.24
N VAL A 62 8.95 -3.04 9.10
CA VAL A 62 8.37 -1.79 8.58
C VAL A 62 6.92 -2.04 8.24
N VAL A 63 6.01 -1.24 8.80
CA VAL A 63 4.59 -1.29 8.41
C VAL A 63 4.45 -0.66 7.03
N SER A 64 3.69 -1.31 6.16
CA SER A 64 3.40 -0.81 4.83
C SER A 64 1.93 -1.02 4.48
N ASN A 65 1.38 -0.14 3.64
CA ASN A 65 -0.03 -0.18 3.27
C ASN A 65 -0.23 0.10 1.79
N ASP A 66 -1.18 -0.60 1.21
CA ASP A 66 -1.74 -0.34 -0.10
C ASP A 66 -3.09 0.33 0.06
N HIS A 67 -3.25 1.48 -0.57
CA HIS A 67 -4.51 2.23 -0.49
C HIS A 67 -4.99 2.61 -1.88
N TYR A 68 -6.27 2.41 -2.16
CA TYR A 68 -6.87 2.76 -3.44
C TYR A 68 -8.18 3.50 -3.22
N LEU A 69 -8.29 4.72 -3.76
CA LEU A 69 -9.50 5.53 -3.61
C LEU A 69 -10.69 4.88 -4.31
N ARG A 70 -11.85 4.86 -3.64
CA ARG A 70 -13.12 4.55 -4.29
C ARG A 70 -13.49 5.68 -5.22
N SER A 71 -13.56 5.39 -6.51
CA SER A 71 -13.69 6.41 -7.56
C SER A 71 -15.09 7.03 -7.65
N THR A 72 -16.09 6.35 -7.07
CA THR A 72 -17.48 6.80 -6.95
C THR A 72 -17.75 7.61 -5.70
N ASP A 73 -16.85 7.56 -4.71
CA ASP A 73 -16.99 8.28 -3.44
C ASP A 73 -16.58 9.75 -3.64
N PRO A 74 -17.49 10.72 -3.44
CA PRO A 74 -17.17 12.13 -3.60
C PRO A 74 -16.15 12.63 -2.56
N GLU A 75 -16.04 11.95 -1.40
CA GLU A 75 -15.21 12.34 -0.25
C GLU A 75 -14.10 11.32 0.03
N SER A 76 -13.61 10.65 -1.03
CA SER A 76 -12.59 9.59 -0.95
C SER A 76 -11.30 10.00 -0.19
N GLU A 77 -11.01 11.29 -0.08
CA GLU A 77 -9.91 11.84 0.71
C GLU A 77 -10.06 11.62 2.22
N ILE A 78 -11.29 11.51 2.74
CA ILE A 78 -11.56 11.23 4.16
C ILE A 78 -11.08 9.82 4.50
N ASP A 79 -11.47 8.84 3.69
CA ASP A 79 -11.01 7.44 3.82
C ASP A 79 -9.48 7.36 3.77
N LEU A 80 -8.85 8.07 2.83
CA LEU A 80 -7.39 8.13 2.75
C LEU A 80 -6.75 8.72 4.02
N ALA A 81 -7.28 9.82 4.54
CA ALA A 81 -6.76 10.48 5.72
C ALA A 81 -6.89 9.58 6.97
N LEU A 82 -8.08 9.00 7.17
CA LEU A 82 -8.36 8.08 8.28
C LEU A 82 -7.48 6.83 8.20
N SER A 83 -7.38 6.22 7.03
CA SER A 83 -6.54 5.03 6.82
C SER A 83 -5.07 5.36 7.03
N GLY A 84 -4.60 6.51 6.56
CA GLY A 84 -3.24 6.98 6.80
C GLY A 84 -2.92 7.17 8.30
N ASP A 85 -3.86 7.76 9.05
CA ASP A 85 -3.70 7.94 10.50
C ASP A 85 -3.79 6.62 11.29
N LEU A 86 -4.62 5.67 10.84
CA LEU A 86 -4.69 4.34 11.42
C LEU A 86 -3.38 3.58 11.19
N VAL A 87 -2.83 3.59 9.96
CA VAL A 87 -1.54 2.95 9.66
C VAL A 87 -0.40 3.60 10.45
N ARG A 88 -0.40 4.93 10.59
CA ARG A 88 0.56 5.65 11.45
C ARG A 88 0.48 5.19 12.91
N SER A 89 -0.71 4.89 13.40
CA SER A 89 -0.94 4.39 14.75
C SER A 89 -0.48 2.94 14.91
N LEU A 90 -0.79 2.08 13.94
CA LEU A 90 -0.31 0.70 13.85
C LEU A 90 1.23 0.63 13.82
N ALA A 91 1.89 1.56 13.14
CA ALA A 91 3.34 1.66 13.10
C ALA A 91 3.98 2.09 14.44
N GLY A 92 3.18 2.41 15.47
CA GLY A 92 3.69 2.88 16.77
C GLY A 92 4.40 4.23 16.65
N ARG A 93 3.90 5.13 15.80
CA ARG A 93 4.53 6.42 15.45
C ARG A 93 5.89 6.33 14.75
N ARG A 94 6.35 5.12 14.37
CA ARG A 94 7.49 4.95 13.46
C ARG A 94 7.08 5.31 12.03
N PRO A 95 8.03 5.67 11.15
CA PRO A 95 7.76 5.81 9.73
C PRO A 95 7.15 4.54 9.14
N TRP A 96 6.15 4.70 8.27
CA TRP A 96 5.54 3.60 7.51
C TRP A 96 5.64 3.86 6.01
N LEU A 97 5.33 2.86 5.19
CA LEU A 97 5.45 2.92 3.73
C LEU A 97 4.08 2.85 3.05
N LEU A 98 3.73 3.85 2.23
CA LEU A 98 2.65 3.71 1.26
C LEU A 98 3.18 2.91 0.07
N MET A 99 2.97 1.59 0.10
CA MET A 99 3.59 0.67 -0.84
C MET A 99 2.89 0.71 -2.20
N GLU A 100 1.56 0.70 -2.23
CA GLU A 100 0.83 0.90 -3.47
C GLU A 100 -0.26 1.96 -3.39
N HIS A 101 -0.37 2.70 -4.49
CA HIS A 101 -1.47 3.59 -4.81
C HIS A 101 -1.62 3.76 -6.32
N SER A 102 -2.84 3.98 -6.82
CA SER A 102 -3.05 4.22 -8.26
C SER A 102 -2.81 5.67 -8.67
N THR A 103 -2.16 5.89 -9.80
CA THR A 103 -2.06 7.23 -10.45
C THR A 103 -3.23 7.54 -11.39
N GLY A 104 -4.11 6.56 -11.62
CA GLY A 104 -5.24 6.66 -12.54
C GLY A 104 -6.43 5.82 -12.10
N ALA A 105 -7.21 5.34 -13.05
CA ALA A 105 -8.29 4.39 -12.78
C ALA A 105 -7.71 3.03 -12.36
N VAL A 106 -8.36 2.36 -11.39
CA VAL A 106 -8.09 0.94 -11.08
C VAL A 106 -8.83 0.03 -12.06
N ASN A 107 -8.77 -1.29 -11.89
CA ASN A 107 -9.39 -2.27 -12.80
C ASN A 107 -10.51 -3.10 -12.15
N TRP A 108 -10.66 -3.04 -10.83
CA TRP A 108 -11.50 -3.96 -10.06
C TRP A 108 -12.76 -3.31 -9.46
N GLN A 109 -12.92 -1.98 -9.54
CA GLN A 109 -14.15 -1.33 -9.08
C GLN A 109 -15.27 -1.53 -10.11
N PRO A 110 -16.56 -1.52 -9.68
CA PRO A 110 -17.70 -1.61 -10.60
C PRO A 110 -17.67 -0.55 -11.71
N VAL A 111 -17.22 0.66 -11.37
CA VAL A 111 -16.94 1.73 -12.33
C VAL A 111 -15.56 2.30 -12.02
N ASN A 112 -14.66 2.26 -12.98
CA ASN A 112 -13.28 2.70 -12.81
C ASN A 112 -13.09 4.11 -13.40
N ARG A 113 -13.37 5.16 -12.62
CA ARG A 113 -13.20 6.54 -13.09
C ARG A 113 -11.73 6.95 -13.07
N ALA A 114 -11.30 7.61 -14.13
CA ALA A 114 -9.98 8.24 -14.16
C ALA A 114 -9.91 9.37 -13.13
N LYS A 115 -8.76 9.50 -12.46
CA LYS A 115 -8.54 10.58 -11.50
C LYS A 115 -8.50 11.94 -12.20
N ARG A 116 -9.17 12.94 -11.60
CA ARG A 116 -9.09 14.33 -12.07
C ARG A 116 -7.66 14.87 -11.96
N ARG A 117 -7.31 15.77 -12.87
CA ARG A 117 -6.03 16.50 -12.86
C ARG A 117 -5.79 17.13 -11.48
N GLY A 118 -4.60 16.95 -10.91
CA GLY A 118 -4.24 17.42 -9.56
C GLY A 118 -4.35 16.37 -8.44
N ARG A 119 -5.08 15.27 -8.63
CA ARG A 119 -5.10 14.15 -7.65
C ARG A 119 -3.85 13.24 -7.74
N CYS A 120 -3.07 13.37 -8.80
CA CYS A 120 -1.82 12.61 -9.00
C CYS A 120 -0.63 13.46 -9.46
N GLY A 121 -0.78 14.80 -9.48
CA GLY A 121 0.24 15.72 -10.02
C GLY A 121 0.97 16.50 -8.92
N ALA A 122 2.13 17.09 -9.28
CA ALA A 122 3.04 17.86 -8.43
C ALA A 122 2.45 19.11 -7.73
N THR A 123 1.18 19.42 -7.96
CA THR A 123 0.44 20.43 -7.20
C THR A 123 -0.05 19.79 -5.89
N PRO A 124 0.21 20.35 -4.70
CA PRO A 124 -0.17 19.71 -3.45
C PRO A 124 -1.69 19.74 -3.32
N SER A 125 -2.35 18.68 -3.77
CA SER A 125 -3.72 18.40 -3.37
C SER A 125 -3.73 18.10 -1.87
N PRO A 126 -4.84 18.36 -1.15
CA PRO A 126 -5.01 17.96 0.24
C PRO A 126 -4.64 16.49 0.48
N MET A 127 -4.97 15.63 -0.50
CA MET A 127 -4.54 14.24 -0.63
C MET A 127 -3.02 14.05 -0.49
N TRP A 128 -2.18 14.85 -1.18
CA TRP A 128 -0.72 14.74 -1.10
C TRP A 128 -0.13 15.39 0.15
N ARG A 129 -0.89 16.21 0.87
CA ARG A 129 -0.51 16.69 2.21
C ARG A 129 -0.79 15.61 3.27
N ALA A 130 -1.97 15.00 3.26
CA ALA A 130 -2.35 13.92 4.16
C ALA A 130 -1.45 12.66 4.00
N ALA A 131 -1.12 12.29 2.76
CA ALA A 131 -0.22 11.17 2.51
C ALA A 131 1.23 11.45 2.97
N ARG A 132 1.71 12.71 2.85
CA ARG A 132 3.07 13.11 3.28
C ARG A 132 3.22 13.27 4.79
N THR A 133 2.16 13.65 5.49
CA THR A 133 2.16 13.65 6.95
C THR A 133 2.17 12.23 7.52
N ALA A 134 1.75 11.24 6.73
CA ALA A 134 1.61 9.87 7.18
C ALA A 134 2.81 8.99 6.76
N SER A 135 3.28 9.03 5.51
CA SER A 135 4.45 8.27 5.02
C SER A 135 5.53 9.17 4.39
N PRO A 136 6.80 9.08 4.80
CA PRO A 136 7.90 9.80 4.14
C PRO A 136 8.30 9.19 2.77
N THR A 137 7.85 7.97 2.46
CA THR A 137 8.11 7.27 1.19
C THR A 137 6.80 6.72 0.60
N SER A 138 6.57 6.97 -0.69
CA SER A 138 5.41 6.44 -1.43
C SER A 138 5.87 5.83 -2.75
N SER A 139 5.47 4.60 -3.03
CA SER A 139 5.57 3.99 -4.37
C SER A 139 4.20 3.97 -5.06
N GLY A 140 4.17 4.35 -6.33
CA GLY A 140 2.99 4.14 -7.16
C GLY A 140 2.88 2.67 -7.54
N GLY A 141 1.67 2.11 -7.51
CA GLY A 141 1.40 0.76 -8.01
C GLY A 141 1.90 0.62 -9.45
N ARG A 142 2.51 -0.54 -9.75
CA ARG A 142 3.15 -0.97 -11.01
C ARG A 142 3.60 0.19 -11.93
N ARG A 143 4.92 0.48 -11.95
CA ARG A 143 5.55 1.60 -12.70
C ARG A 143 5.17 1.73 -14.18
N ARG A 144 4.78 0.63 -14.84
CA ARG A 144 4.23 0.62 -16.20
C ARG A 144 2.96 -0.22 -16.21
N ARG A 145 1.91 0.30 -16.86
CA ARG A 145 0.69 -0.48 -17.14
C ARG A 145 1.08 -1.74 -17.91
N ALA A 146 0.59 -2.90 -17.47
CA ALA A 146 0.75 -4.11 -18.23
C ALA A 146 0.07 -3.94 -19.61
N PRO A 147 0.73 -4.32 -20.72
CA PRO A 147 0.06 -4.35 -22.01
C PRO A 147 -1.14 -5.29 -21.94
N SER A 148 -2.25 -4.92 -22.58
CA SER A 148 -3.35 -5.86 -22.80
C SER A 148 -2.83 -7.05 -23.60
N SER A 149 -3.27 -8.26 -23.23
CA SER A 149 -3.20 -9.41 -24.13
C SER A 149 -4.05 -9.10 -25.36
N GLY A 150 -3.45 -8.45 -26.37
CA GLY A 150 -4.12 -8.04 -27.60
C GLY A 150 -3.82 -6.59 -27.99
N THR A 151 -3.27 -6.46 -29.20
CA THR A 151 -3.09 -5.24 -30.01
C THR A 151 -1.83 -4.39 -29.74
N ARG A 152 -0.80 -4.63 -30.56
CA ARG A 152 0.35 -3.73 -30.77
C ARG A 152 -0.06 -2.61 -31.75
N ARG A 153 0.11 -1.33 -31.36
CA ARG A 153 0.63 -0.22 -32.18
C ARG A 153 0.75 1.03 -31.30
N CYS A 154 1.98 1.48 -31.01
CA CYS A 154 2.75 2.47 -31.77
C CYS A 154 2.31 3.91 -31.49
N CYS A 155 2.86 4.49 -30.43
CA CYS A 155 3.23 5.90 -30.36
C CYS A 155 4.63 5.98 -29.75
N ARG A 156 5.62 6.16 -30.64
CA ARG A 156 7.00 6.50 -30.30
C ARG A 156 7.01 7.95 -29.83
N THR A 157 7.33 8.20 -28.57
CA THR A 157 7.81 9.51 -28.13
C THR A 157 9.23 9.32 -27.63
N ARG A 158 10.19 9.97 -28.29
CA ARG A 158 11.62 9.92 -27.99
C ARG A 158 11.85 10.29 -26.51
N ALA A 159 12.38 9.37 -25.73
CA ALA A 159 12.96 9.69 -24.43
C ALA A 159 14.33 10.34 -24.66
N ARG A 160 14.46 11.63 -24.32
CA ARG A 160 15.77 12.24 -24.07
C ARG A 160 16.32 11.63 -22.77
N THR A 161 17.49 11.02 -22.87
CA THR A 161 18.28 10.51 -21.74
C THR A 161 18.78 11.67 -20.90
N ALA A 162 18.31 11.78 -19.65
CA ALA A 162 19.01 12.50 -18.60
C ALA A 162 19.65 11.43 -17.69
N ARG A 163 20.97 11.29 -17.79
CA ARG A 163 21.79 10.63 -16.77
C ARG A 163 21.80 11.56 -15.56
N SER A 164 21.33 11.08 -14.42
CA SER A 164 21.74 11.60 -13.12
C SER A 164 21.93 10.40 -12.20
N GLY A 165 23.19 10.06 -11.94
CA GLY A 165 23.57 9.09 -10.94
C GLY A 165 23.12 9.59 -9.57
N GLY A 166 22.33 8.77 -8.87
CA GLY A 166 22.01 8.94 -7.47
C GLY A 166 22.36 7.64 -6.77
N THR A 167 23.46 7.66 -6.03
CA THR A 167 23.92 6.58 -5.16
C THR A 167 22.90 6.34 -4.04
N TRP A 168 22.51 5.09 -3.85
CA TRP A 168 21.81 4.62 -2.66
C TRP A 168 22.77 4.73 -1.46
N SER A 169 22.43 5.54 -0.46
CA SER A 169 23.15 5.59 0.82
C SER A 169 22.49 4.64 1.84
N PRO A 170 23.25 3.74 2.48
CA PRO A 170 22.74 2.89 3.56
C PRO A 170 22.66 3.70 4.86
N TRP A 171 21.53 3.58 5.54
CA TRP A 171 21.31 4.18 6.86
C TRP A 171 22.20 3.47 7.89
N ALA A 172 23.21 4.18 8.39
CA ALA A 172 24.00 3.79 9.56
C ALA A 172 24.25 5.02 10.44
N ARG A 173 23.87 4.89 11.72
CA ARG A 173 24.14 5.77 12.89
C ARG A 173 23.39 7.10 12.89
N THR A 174 22.83 7.58 14.00
CA THR A 174 23.11 7.43 15.44
C THR A 174 21.84 7.33 16.26
#